data_AF-A0A9K3DH55-F1
#
_entry.id   AF-A0A9K3DH55-F1
#
_cell.length_a   1.000
_cell.length_b   1.000
_cell.length_c   1.000
_cell.angle_alpha   90.00
_cell.angle_beta   90.00
_cell.angle_gamma   90.00
#
_symmetry.space_group_name_H-M   'P 1'
#
loop_
_entity.id
_entity.type
_entity.pdbx_description
1 polymer ?
#
loop_
_entity_poly.entity_id
_entity_poly.type
_entity_poly.pdbx_seq_one_letter_code
_entity_poly.pdbx_strand_id
1 'polypeptide(L)'
;MFYVNFRYGPHNGTNISKHKTPGTGELVTVGFEAKKPYCIVGIVSADGKELVHKLDLQLDQCSLFHDVGVTNKYTILVDFMLTLSPERVMKGGSLFKYEREKDARIAVIPRYGDADSIKWFHIEPCVS
;
A
#
# COMPACT_ATOMS: atom_id res chain seq x y z
N MET A 1 -15.75 -5.43 10.32
CA MET A 1 -14.42 -5.59 10.94
C MET A 1 -13.48 -6.08 9.86
N PHE A 2 -12.81 -5.16 9.17
CA PHE A 2 -11.90 -5.48 8.08
C PHE A 2 -10.53 -5.76 8.71
N TYR A 3 -9.97 -6.93 8.44
CA TYR A 3 -8.77 -7.45 9.11
C TYR A 3 -7.57 -7.23 8.20
N VAL A 4 -6.66 -6.32 8.56
CA VAL A 4 -5.35 -6.24 7.92
C VAL A 4 -4.52 -7.41 8.46
N ASN A 5 -4.45 -8.50 7.70
CA ASN A 5 -3.62 -9.65 8.04
C ASN A 5 -2.21 -9.42 7.49
N PHE A 6 -1.36 -8.76 8.29
CA PHE A 6 0.07 -8.68 8.00
C PHE A 6 0.66 -10.08 8.05
N ARG A 7 1.10 -10.62 6.91
CA ARG A 7 1.98 -11.80 6.90
C ARG A 7 3.39 -11.34 6.64
N TYR A 8 4.34 -11.73 7.50
CA TYR A 8 5.75 -11.65 7.14
C TYR A 8 6.03 -12.66 6.02
N GLY A 9 6.45 -12.16 4.85
CA GLY A 9 6.93 -13.01 3.76
C GLY A 9 8.39 -13.44 3.99
N PRO A 10 8.86 -14.53 3.34
CA PRO A 10 10.23 -15.04 3.49
C PRO A 10 11.32 -14.10 2.92
N HIS A 11 10.94 -12.95 2.36
CA HIS A 11 11.86 -11.92 1.91
C HIS A 11 11.71 -10.68 2.81
N ASN A 12 12.68 -10.52 3.73
CA ASN A 12 13.10 -9.25 4.34
C ASN A 12 12.03 -8.33 4.96
N GLY A 13 11.15 -8.84 5.83
CA GLY A 13 10.44 -7.98 6.79
C GLY A 13 9.39 -7.04 6.21
N THR A 14 8.93 -7.29 4.98
CA THR A 14 7.88 -6.50 4.34
C THR A 14 6.50 -6.88 4.91
N ASN A 15 5.78 -5.88 5.42
CA ASN A 15 4.38 -6.01 5.81
C ASN A 15 3.51 -6.13 4.56
N ILE A 16 2.98 -7.33 4.26
CA ILE A 16 2.17 -7.56 3.06
C ILE A 16 0.71 -7.85 3.38
N SER A 17 -0.20 -7.13 2.71
CA SER A 17 -1.61 -7.53 2.57
C SER A 17 -1.77 -8.35 1.29
N LYS A 18 -2.71 -9.31 1.28
CA LYS A 18 -3.00 -10.16 0.12
C LYS A 18 -4.49 -10.19 -0.18
N HIS A 19 -4.87 -9.94 -1.42
CA HIS A 19 -6.26 -9.89 -1.86
C HIS A 19 -6.45 -10.71 -3.13
N LYS A 20 -7.49 -11.56 -3.17
CA LYS A 20 -7.84 -12.32 -4.37
C LYS A 20 -8.58 -11.43 -5.36
N THR A 21 -8.17 -11.48 -6.62
CA THR A 21 -8.88 -10.82 -7.71
C THR A 21 -10.12 -11.66 -8.10
N PRO A 22 -11.31 -11.05 -8.22
CA PRO A 22 -12.49 -11.78 -8.68
C PRO A 22 -12.29 -12.35 -10.10
N GLY A 23 -12.68 -13.60 -10.32
CA GLY A 23 -12.70 -14.23 -11.65
C GLY A 23 -11.35 -14.71 -12.21
N THR A 24 -10.21 -14.09 -11.88
CA THR A 24 -8.89 -14.49 -12.42
C THR A 24 -8.11 -15.47 -11.53
N GLY A 25 -8.35 -15.44 -10.22
CA GLY A 25 -7.60 -16.24 -9.24
C GLY A 25 -6.23 -15.66 -8.87
N GLU A 26 -5.77 -14.59 -9.53
CA GLU A 26 -4.55 -13.86 -9.20
C GLU A 26 -4.63 -13.24 -7.79
N LEU A 27 -3.45 -13.03 -7.19
CA LEU A 27 -3.33 -12.40 -5.88
C LEU A 27 -2.67 -11.03 -6.02
N VAL A 28 -3.32 -10.00 -5.50
CA VAL A 28 -2.72 -8.69 -5.31
C VAL A 28 -2.01 -8.67 -3.98
N THR A 29 -0.76 -8.20 -3.97
CA THR A 29 0.00 -7.93 -2.76
C THR A 29 0.25 -6.44 -2.62
N VAL A 30 0.21 -5.92 -1.40
CA VAL A 30 0.65 -4.55 -1.10
C VAL A 30 1.64 -4.62 0.05
N GLY A 31 2.89 -4.27 -0.23
CA GLY A 31 4.02 -4.32 0.70
C GLY A 31 4.50 -2.92 1.10
N PHE A 32 4.93 -2.77 2.36
CA PHE A 32 5.47 -1.52 2.89
C PHE A 32 6.83 -1.70 3.56
N GLU A 33 7.70 -0.70 3.40
CA GLU A 33 9.02 -0.62 4.04
C GLU A 33 9.29 0.77 4.63
N ALA A 34 10.14 0.84 5.66
CA ALA A 34 10.56 2.10 6.28
C ALA A 34 11.57 2.91 5.44
N LYS A 35 12.03 2.34 4.32
CA LYS A 35 12.97 2.93 3.35
C LYS A 35 12.40 2.76 1.94
N LYS A 36 12.91 3.54 0.98
CA LYS A 36 12.50 3.37 -0.42
C LYS A 36 12.87 1.97 -0.94
N PRO A 37 12.01 1.35 -1.78
CA PRO A 37 10.68 1.83 -2.18
C PRO A 37 9.66 1.64 -1.05
N TYR A 38 8.95 2.71 -0.66
CA TYR A 38 8.12 2.69 0.55
C TYR A 38 6.86 1.84 0.42
N CYS A 39 6.31 1.72 -0.80
CA CYS A 39 5.14 0.91 -1.09
C CYS A 39 5.28 0.23 -2.44
N ILE A 40 5.12 -1.09 -2.44
CA ILE A 40 5.09 -1.92 -3.65
C ILE A 40 3.71 -2.58 -3.76
N VAL A 41 3.07 -2.45 -4.91
CA VAL A 41 1.93 -3.30 -5.31
C VAL A 41 2.43 -4.41 -6.23
N GLY A 42 2.14 -5.66 -5.89
CA GLY A 42 2.48 -6.83 -6.69
C GLY A 42 1.26 -7.59 -7.17
N ILE A 43 1.40 -8.33 -8.27
CA ILE A 43 0.42 -9.30 -8.73
C ILE A 43 1.12 -10.64 -8.84
N VAL A 44 0.57 -11.63 -8.15
CA VAL A 44 1.02 -13.01 -8.21
C VAL A 44 0.06 -13.80 -9.08
N SER A 45 0.60 -14.67 -9.92
CA SER A 45 -0.15 -15.60 -10.78
C SER A 45 -1.20 -16.39 -9.99
N ALA A 46 -2.24 -16.86 -10.69
CA ALA A 46 -3.34 -17.60 -10.07
C ALA A 46 -2.91 -18.90 -9.37
N ASP A 47 -1.81 -19.51 -9.83
CA ASP A 47 -1.21 -20.69 -9.18
C ASP A 47 -0.27 -20.34 -8.01
N GLY A 48 -0.06 -19.04 -7.75
CA GLY A 48 0.73 -18.53 -6.64
C GLY A 48 2.24 -18.61 -6.82
N LYS A 49 2.74 -18.97 -8.01
CA LYS A 49 4.17 -19.27 -8.22
C LYS A 49 5.00 -18.09 -8.70
N GLU A 50 4.41 -17.15 -9.42
CA GLU A 50 5.15 -16.08 -10.10
C GLU A 50 4.62 -14.70 -9.73
N LEU A 51 5.53 -13.75 -9.49
CA LEU A 51 5.19 -12.33 -9.43
C LEU A 51 5.13 -11.80 -10.87
N VAL A 52 3.93 -11.71 -11.43
CA VAL A 52 3.69 -11.34 -12.83
C VAL A 52 3.66 -9.83 -13.07
N HIS A 53 3.49 -9.04 -12.01
CA HIS A 53 3.59 -7.57 -12.09
C HIS A 53 4.11 -6.99 -10.77
N LYS A 54 4.82 -5.87 -10.86
CA LYS A 54 5.32 -5.12 -9.71
C LYS A 54 5.32 -3.63 -10.01
N LEU A 55 4.72 -2.86 -9.11
CA LEU A 55 4.64 -1.41 -9.18
C LEU A 55 5.21 -0.79 -7.89
N ASP A 56 6.19 0.08 -8.03
CA ASP A 56 6.58 1.04 -6.99
C ASP A 56 5.71 2.29 -7.10
N LEU A 57 5.05 2.67 -6.00
CA LEU A 57 4.22 3.88 -5.95
C LEU A 57 5.03 5.18 -5.94
N GLN A 58 6.36 5.10 -5.79
CA GLN A 58 7.27 6.25 -5.78
C GLN A 58 6.93 7.32 -4.72
N LEU A 59 6.42 6.88 -3.57
CA LEU A 59 6.09 7.78 -2.48
C LEU A 59 7.33 8.52 -1.94
N ASP A 60 7.10 9.69 -1.37
CA ASP A 60 8.09 10.50 -0.67
C ASP A 60 8.30 10.06 0.79
N GLN A 61 7.35 9.34 1.36
CA GLN A 61 7.36 8.82 2.72
C GLN A 61 6.65 7.47 2.83
N CYS A 62 6.96 6.70 3.88
CA CYS A 62 6.21 5.50 4.22
C CYS A 62 4.87 5.87 4.84
N SER A 63 3.78 5.72 4.07
CA SER A 63 2.41 5.81 4.59
C SER A 63 1.83 4.41 4.79
N LEU A 64 1.15 4.22 5.91
CA LEU A 64 0.35 3.03 6.16
C LEU A 64 -1.04 3.23 5.55
N PHE A 65 -1.26 2.59 4.40
CA PHE A 65 -2.57 2.57 3.79
C PHE A 65 -3.52 1.76 4.67
N HIS A 66 -4.63 2.40 5.04
CA HIS A 66 -5.59 1.85 5.99
C HIS A 66 -6.35 0.66 5.39
N ASP A 67 -6.69 0.75 4.11
CA ASP A 67 -7.48 -0.26 3.42
C ASP A 67 -7.04 -0.44 1.97
N VAL A 68 -7.38 -1.61 1.41
CA VAL A 68 -7.06 -2.02 0.05
C VAL A 68 -8.28 -2.66 -0.60
N GLY A 69 -8.76 -2.04 -1.67
CA GLY A 69 -9.80 -2.57 -2.55
C GLY A 69 -9.21 -3.20 -3.79
N VAL A 70 -9.82 -4.29 -4.28
CA VAL A 70 -9.38 -4.97 -5.50
C VAL A 70 -10.56 -5.30 -6.40
N THR A 71 -10.44 -4.94 -7.67
CA THR A 71 -11.42 -5.24 -8.74
C THR A 71 -10.73 -5.97 -9.89
N ASN A 72 -11.45 -6.36 -10.93
CA ASN A 72 -10.82 -6.99 -12.10
C ASN A 72 -9.86 -6.04 -12.84
N LYS A 73 -10.05 -4.72 -12.68
CA LYS A 73 -9.33 -3.69 -13.46
C LYS A 73 -8.41 -2.81 -12.63
N TYR A 74 -8.64 -2.71 -11.32
CA TYR A 74 -7.98 -1.74 -10.46
C TYR A 74 -7.63 -2.32 -9.08
N THR A 75 -6.50 -1.87 -8.56
CA THR A 75 -6.20 -1.88 -7.12
C THR A 75 -6.47 -0.47 -6.58
N ILE A 76 -7.18 -0.39 -5.45
CA ILE A 76 -7.54 0.85 -4.78
C ILE A 76 -6.85 0.86 -3.42
N LEU A 77 -6.10 1.91 -3.11
CA LEU A 77 -5.46 2.06 -1.80
C LEU A 77 -5.98 3.31 -1.10
N VAL A 78 -6.34 3.20 0.18
CA VAL A 78 -6.84 4.32 0.99
C VAL A 78 -5.75 4.78 1.95
N ASP A 79 -5.28 6.02 1.78
CA ASP A 79 -4.20 6.63 2.54
C ASP A 79 -4.75 7.73 3.47
N PHE A 80 -4.81 7.44 4.76
CA PHE A 80 -5.17 8.40 5.80
C PHE A 80 -3.93 9.05 6.43
N MET A 81 -2.79 9.14 5.74
CA MET A 81 -1.62 9.92 6.20
C MET A 81 -1.02 9.48 7.55
N LEU A 82 -1.16 8.20 7.91
CA LEU A 82 -0.45 7.63 9.04
C LEU A 82 0.97 7.21 8.60
N THR A 83 1.97 8.01 8.95
CA THR A 83 3.34 7.80 8.48
C THR A 83 4.19 7.03 9.47
N LEU A 84 5.03 6.12 8.94
CA LEU A 84 6.09 5.44 9.68
C LEU A 84 7.42 6.16 9.40
N SER A 85 8.12 6.60 10.45
CA SER A 85 9.45 7.24 10.31
C SER A 85 10.41 6.82 11.44
N PRO A 86 11.44 6.01 11.15
CA PRO A 86 12.50 5.70 12.11
C PRO A 86 13.32 6.94 12.49
N GLU A 87 13.48 7.89 11.56
CA GLU A 87 14.17 9.16 11.82
C GLU A 87 13.45 9.96 12.93
N ARG A 88 12.12 9.91 12.97
CA ARG A 88 11.34 10.55 14.04
C ARG A 88 11.66 9.94 15.40
N VAL A 89 11.85 8.62 15.47
CA VAL A 89 12.26 7.91 16.70
C VAL A 89 13.67 8.32 17.13
N MET A 90 14.60 8.43 16.19
CA MET A 90 15.97 8.88 16.50
C MET A 90 16.01 10.30 17.09
N LYS A 91 15.02 11.13 16.79
CA LYS A 91 14.83 12.48 17.34
C LYS A 91 13.99 12.50 18.63
N GLY A 92 13.69 11.33 19.22
CA GLY A 92 12.90 11.20 20.45
C GLY A 92 11.38 11.26 20.27
N GLY A 93 10.89 11.20 19.02
CA GLY A 93 9.46 11.20 18.70
C GLY A 93 8.86 9.81 18.50
N SER A 94 7.58 9.76 18.14
CA SER A 94 6.85 8.51 17.88
C SER A 94 7.23 7.88 16.52
N LEU A 95 7.26 6.54 16.47
CA LEU A 95 7.46 5.80 15.21
C LEU A 95 6.34 6.08 14.19
N PHE A 96 5.11 6.17 14.68
CA PHE A 96 3.92 6.48 13.90
C PHE A 96 3.43 7.89 14.18
N LYS A 97 3.05 8.63 13.14
CA LYS A 97 2.40 9.94 13.26
C LYS A 97 1.27 10.07 12.24
N TYR A 98 0.12 10.51 12.71
CA TYR A 98 -0.95 11.00 11.83
C TYR A 98 -0.62 12.43 11.40
N GLU A 99 -0.35 12.64 10.12
CA GLU A 99 0.01 13.95 9.56
C GLU A 99 -1.27 14.75 9.28
N ARG A 100 -1.76 15.49 10.29
CA ARG A 100 -3.02 16.27 10.22
C ARG A 100 -3.01 17.34 9.14
N GLU A 101 -1.83 17.80 8.75
CA GLU A 101 -1.62 18.85 7.76
C GLU A 101 -1.63 18.32 6.32
N LYS A 102 -1.69 16.99 6.12
CA LYS A 102 -1.75 16.37 4.80
C LYS A 102 -3.17 15.85 4.51
N ASP A 103 -3.65 16.11 3.30
CA ASP A 103 -4.94 15.55 2.85
C ASP A 103 -4.89 14.03 2.82
N ALA A 104 -5.95 13.39 3.29
CA ALA A 104 -6.15 11.99 2.99
C ALA A 104 -6.30 11.80 1.47
N ARG A 105 -5.93 10.63 0.95
CA ARG A 105 -5.99 10.37 -0.49
C ARG A 105 -6.31 8.94 -0.84
N ILE A 106 -6.81 8.74 -2.04
CA ILE A 106 -7.12 7.43 -2.62
C ILE A 106 -6.28 7.25 -3.88
N ALA A 107 -5.52 6.16 -3.94
CA ALA A 107 -4.83 5.73 -5.14
C ALA A 107 -5.74 4.78 -5.94
N VAL A 108 -6.02 5.10 -7.20
CA VAL A 108 -6.66 4.17 -8.15
C VAL A 108 -5.62 3.75 -9.17
N ILE A 109 -5.23 2.48 -9.09
CA ILE A 109 -4.10 1.90 -9.82
C ILE A 109 -4.66 0.91 -10.84
N PRO A 110 -4.47 1.13 -12.16
CA PRO A 110 -4.79 0.12 -13.17
C PRO A 110 -4.06 -1.20 -12.86
N ARG A 111 -4.72 -2.33 -13.06
CA ARG A 111 -4.23 -3.67 -12.70
C ARG A 111 -2.76 -3.87 -13.08
N TYR A 112 -2.42 -3.63 -14.34
CA TYR A 112 -1.07 -3.76 -14.89
C TYR A 112 -0.43 -2.40 -15.19
N GLY A 113 -0.84 -1.37 -14.45
CA GLY A 113 -0.34 0.00 -14.61
C GLY A 113 1.04 0.23 -14.00
N ASP A 114 1.67 1.31 -14.41
CA ASP A 114 2.91 1.86 -13.87
C ASP A 114 2.63 3.07 -12.95
N ALA A 115 3.69 3.71 -12.44
CA ALA A 115 3.59 4.85 -11.53
C ALA A 115 2.87 6.05 -12.17
N ASP A 116 3.08 6.29 -13.46
CA ASP A 116 2.48 7.41 -14.21
C ASP A 116 0.98 7.19 -14.46
N SER A 117 0.55 5.93 -14.46
CA SER A 117 -0.86 5.55 -14.63
C SER A 117 -1.72 5.69 -13.36
N ILE A 118 -1.10 5.95 -12.20
CA ILE A 118 -1.81 6.08 -10.93
C ILE A 118 -2.65 7.35 -10.92
N LYS A 119 -3.94 7.21 -10.61
CA LYS A 119 -4.82 8.36 -10.38
C LYS A 119 -4.97 8.59 -8.87
N TRP A 120 -4.52 9.75 -8.42
CA TRP A 120 -4.66 10.18 -7.03
C TRP A 120 -5.88 11.08 -6.87
N PHE A 121 -6.69 10.78 -5.86
CA PHE A 121 -7.83 11.60 -5.45
C PHE A 121 -7.62 12.07 -4.03
N HIS A 122 -7.68 13.38 -3.80
CA HIS A 122 -7.59 13.96 -2.47
C HIS A 122 -8.99 13.99 -1.83
N ILE A 123 -9.06 13.67 -0.55
CA ILE A 123 -10.28 13.65 0.25
C ILE A 123 -10.05 14.40 1.55
N GLU A 124 -11.10 15.07 2.04
CA GLU A 124 -11.05 15.73 3.34
C GLU A 124 -10.77 14.70 4.45
N PRO A 125 -9.90 15.02 5.42
CA PRO A 125 -9.60 14.11 6.52
C PRO A 125 -10.88 13.73 7.29
N CYS A 126 -11.23 12.45 7.29
CA CYS A 126 -12.44 11.93 7.92
C CYS A 126 -12.19 11.25 9.27
N VAL A 127 -10.94 11.23 9.76
CA VAL A 127 -10.58 10.75 11.09
C VAL A 127 -10.33 11.94 12.02
N SER A 128 -11.27 12.13 12.95
CA SER A 128 -11.29 13.19 13.98
C SER A 128 -10.54 12.78 15.24
#